data_AF-Q1QK15-F1
#
_entry.id   AF-Q1QK15-F1
#
_cell.length_a   1.000
_cell.length_b   1.000
_cell.length_c   1.000
_cell.angle_alpha   90.00
_cell.angle_beta   90.00
_cell.angle_gamma   90.00
#
_symmetry.space_group_name_H-M   'P 1'
#
loop_
_entity.id
_entity.type
_entity.pdbx_description
1 polymer ?
#
loop_
_entity_poly.entity_id
_entity_poly.type
_entity_poly.pdbx_seq_one_letter_code
_entity_poly.pdbx_strand_id
1 'polypeptide(L)'
;MDLLLRKTVIGGDTLQNDYCVIHEGRSAGRIRLADVRSWQGPVWTWNVNPPLPIPSWCNGSTDSLEAAKDEFKAAWERFYASLTPEHKILAPHRGPR
;
A
#
# COMPACT_ATOMS: atom_id res chain seq x y z
N MET A 1 -9.59 -6.57 6.61
CA MET A 1 -9.50 -5.19 6.10
C MET A 1 -10.21 -5.11 4.75
N ASP A 2 -11.10 -4.14 4.53
CA ASP A 2 -11.80 -3.95 3.25
C ASP A 2 -11.06 -2.91 2.40
N LEU A 3 -10.48 -3.34 1.27
CA LEU A 3 -9.71 -2.48 0.37
C LEU A 3 -10.33 -2.51 -1.03
N LEU A 4 -10.55 -1.32 -1.59
CA LEU A 4 -11.12 -1.16 -2.93
C LEU A 4 -10.06 -0.64 -3.89
N LEU A 5 -10.01 -1.22 -5.09
CA LEU A 5 -9.16 -0.73 -6.18
C LEU A 5 -9.98 0.14 -7.12
N ARG A 6 -9.58 1.40 -7.23
CA ARG A 6 -10.18 2.35 -8.17
C ARG A 6 -9.16 2.72 -9.24
N LYS A 7 -9.51 2.60 -10.52
CA LYS A 7 -8.65 3.09 -11.60
C LYS A 7 -8.36 4.57 -11.42
N THR A 8 -7.11 4.97 -11.63
CA THR A 8 -6.72 6.38 -11.60
C THR A 8 -7.33 7.09 -12.81
N VAL A 9 -7.92 8.27 -12.58
CA VAL A 9 -8.52 9.11 -13.62
C VAL A 9 -7.79 10.46 -13.66
N ILE A 10 -7.36 10.89 -14.84
CA ILE A 10 -6.72 12.19 -15.07
C ILE A 10 -7.44 12.85 -16.24
N GLY A 11 -8.00 14.06 -16.03
CA GLY A 11 -8.73 14.77 -17.09
C GLY A 11 -9.99 14.08 -17.61
N GLY A 12 -10.48 13.04 -16.92
CA GLY A 12 -11.60 12.20 -17.37
C GLY A 12 -11.15 10.85 -17.95
N ASP A 13 -9.86 10.69 -18.27
CA ASP A 13 -9.30 9.47 -18.84
C ASP A 13 -8.79 8.53 -17.75
N THR A 14 -9.14 7.24 -17.86
CA THR A 14 -8.60 6.21 -16.96
C THR A 14 -7.20 5.82 -17.40
N LEU A 15 -6.24 5.86 -16.48
CA LEU A 15 -4.91 5.29 -16.71
C LEU A 15 -4.97 3.75 -16.64
N GLN A 16 -4.42 3.11 -17.67
CA GLN A 16 -4.32 1.66 -17.71
C GLN A 16 -3.30 1.18 -16.68
N ASN A 17 -3.61 0.08 -15.99
CA ASN A 17 -2.72 -0.57 -15.02
C ASN A 17 -2.27 0.34 -13.87
N ASP A 18 -3.07 1.35 -13.53
CA ASP A 18 -2.79 2.29 -12.45
C ASP A 18 -4.02 2.45 -11.56
N TYR A 19 -3.86 2.10 -10.29
CA TYR A 19 -4.95 1.98 -9.34
C TYR A 19 -4.65 2.75 -8.05
N CYS A 20 -5.62 3.52 -7.59
CA CYS A 20 -5.68 4.05 -6.24
C CYS A 20 -6.33 3.02 -5.33
N VAL A 21 -5.69 2.70 -4.21
CA VAL A 21 -6.24 1.81 -3.19
C VAL A 21 -7.00 2.65 -2.18
N ILE A 22 -8.26 2.32 -1.97
CA ILE A 22 -9.19 3.05 -1.11
C ILE A 22 -9.51 2.19 0.13
N HIS A 23 -9.40 2.79 1.31
CA HIS A 23 -9.85 2.25 2.60
C HIS A 23 -10.79 3.27 3.25
N GLU A 24 -11.99 2.85 3.65
CA GLU A 24 -13.00 3.72 4.29
C GLU A 24 -13.25 5.04 3.52
N GLY A 25 -13.32 4.95 2.19
CA GLY A 25 -13.54 6.09 1.30
C GLY A 25 -12.33 7.04 1.14
N ARG A 26 -11.18 6.74 1.76
CA ARG A 26 -9.95 7.53 1.68
C ARG A 26 -8.86 6.79 0.91
N SER A 27 -7.97 7.55 0.26
CA SER A 27 -6.80 6.98 -0.41
C SER A 27 -5.82 6.41 0.63
N ALA A 28 -5.62 5.10 0.60
CA ALA A 28 -4.61 4.39 1.39
C ALA A 28 -3.26 4.34 0.65
N GLY A 29 -3.27 4.36 -0.69
CA GLY A 29 -2.06 4.28 -1.49
C GLY A 29 -2.33 4.02 -2.96
N ARG A 30 -1.32 3.48 -3.65
CA ARG A 30 -1.35 3.25 -5.10
C ARG A 30 -0.68 1.94 -5.46
N ILE A 31 -1.21 1.28 -6.48
CA ILE A 31 -0.61 0.13 -7.16
C ILE A 31 -0.59 0.45 -8.65
N ARG A 32 0.56 0.32 -9.29
CA ARG A 32 0.68 0.59 -10.73
C ARG A 32 1.72 -0.29 -11.40
N LEU A 33 1.54 -0.56 -12.68
CA LEU A 33 2.60 -1.14 -13.51
C LEU A 33 3.70 -0.08 -13.74
N ALA A 34 4.95 -0.46 -13.48
CA ALA A 34 6.10 0.38 -13.76
C ALA A 34 6.30 0.51 -15.28
N ASP A 35 6.67 1.72 -15.71
CA ASP A 35 6.97 2.01 -17.12
C ASP A 35 8.22 1.25 -17.60
N VAL A 36 9.18 1.06 -16.70
CA VAL A 36 10.40 0.30 -16.95
C VAL A 36 10.11 -1.19 -16.80
N ARG A 37 10.21 -1.94 -17.90
CA ARG A 37 10.28 -3.40 -17.86
C ARG A 37 11.64 -3.83 -17.33
N SER A 38 11.67 -4.76 -16.38
CA SER A 38 12.92 -5.42 -16.01
C SER A 38 13.24 -6.51 -17.04
N TRP A 39 14.46 -7.02 -17.04
CA TRP A 39 14.80 -8.22 -17.82
C TRP A 39 13.94 -9.45 -17.47
N GLN A 40 13.26 -9.43 -16.32
CA GLN A 40 12.44 -10.51 -15.81
C GLN A 40 10.95 -10.35 -16.16
N GLY A 41 10.54 -9.21 -16.74
CA GLY A 41 9.17 -8.98 -17.20
C GLY A 41 8.52 -7.70 -16.65
N PRO A 42 7.17 -7.65 -16.62
CA PRO A 42 6.44 -6.52 -16.05
C PRO A 42 6.74 -6.40 -14.55
N VAL A 43 6.90 -5.16 -14.07
CA VAL A 43 7.11 -4.89 -12.64
C VAL A 43 5.94 -4.06 -12.15
N TRP A 44 5.21 -4.58 -11.16
CA TRP A 44 4.16 -3.86 -10.46
C TRP A 44 4.76 -3.19 -9.24
N THR A 45 4.60 -1.88 -9.14
CA THR A 45 5.00 -1.07 -7.98
C THR A 45 3.80 -0.78 -7.10
N TRP A 46 4.00 -0.81 -5.79
CA TRP A 46 2.97 -0.47 -4.82
C TRP A 46 3.56 0.43 -3.72
N ASN A 47 2.74 1.34 -3.22
CA ASN A 47 3.12 2.19 -2.10
C ASN A 47 1.89 2.61 -1.29
N VAL A 48 1.97 2.44 0.02
CA VAL A 48 1.05 3.04 0.99
C VAL A 48 1.38 4.54 1.03
N ASN A 49 0.37 5.40 0.88
CA ASN A 49 0.52 6.86 0.85
C ASN A 49 -0.62 7.62 1.57
N PRO A 50 -0.86 7.33 2.85
CA PRO A 50 -1.75 8.14 3.68
C PRO A 50 -1.11 9.51 3.96
N PRO A 51 -1.89 10.52 4.40
CA PRO A 51 -1.38 11.83 4.80
C PRO A 51 -0.69 11.77 6.19
N LEU A 52 0.23 10.83 6.38
CA LEU A 52 0.95 10.55 7.62
C LEU A 52 2.41 10.19 7.30
N PRO A 53 3.36 10.30 8.26
CA PRO A 53 4.72 9.82 8.07
C PRO A 53 4.75 8.33 7.70
N ILE A 54 5.43 8.02 6.61
CA ILE A 54 5.39 6.68 5.99
C ILE A 54 6.70 5.95 6.28
N PRO A 55 6.66 4.78 6.93
CA PRO A 55 7.84 3.94 7.11
C PRO A 55 8.45 3.47 5.78
N SER A 56 9.75 3.18 5.75
CA SER A 56 10.45 2.73 4.53
C SER A 56 9.95 1.39 3.98
N TRP A 57 9.28 0.57 4.80
CA TRP A 57 8.70 -0.73 4.40
C TRP A 57 7.29 -0.63 3.82
N CYS A 58 6.72 0.58 3.71
CA CYS A 58 5.38 0.83 3.16
C CYS A 58 5.36 0.99 1.63
N ASN A 59 6.35 0.43 0.93
CA ASN A 59 6.42 0.40 -0.53
C ASN A 59 7.18 -0.85 -0.98
N GLY A 60 6.96 -1.24 -2.25
CA GLY A 60 7.62 -2.41 -2.83
C GLY A 60 7.31 -2.59 -4.31
N SER A 61 7.81 -3.70 -4.85
CA SER A 61 7.57 -4.09 -6.24
C SER A 61 7.54 -5.60 -6.41
N THR A 62 6.66 -6.08 -7.28
CA THR A 62 6.42 -7.50 -7.56
C THR A 62 6.31 -7.74 -9.08
N ASP A 63 6.32 -8.99 -9.51
CA ASP A 63 6.15 -9.38 -10.93
C ASP A 63 4.70 -9.36 -11.41
N SER A 64 3.73 -9.28 -10.50
CA SER A 64 2.31 -9.41 -10.81
C SER A 64 1.41 -8.52 -9.96
N LEU A 65 0.26 -8.15 -10.54
CA LEU A 65 -0.75 -7.32 -9.86
C LEU A 65 -1.30 -8.00 -8.61
N GLU A 66 -1.54 -9.31 -8.64
CA GLU A 66 -2.04 -10.05 -7.48
C GLU A 66 -1.02 -10.03 -6.32
N ALA A 67 0.26 -10.30 -6.60
CA ALA A 67 1.30 -10.18 -5.58
C ALA A 67 1.41 -8.76 -5.02
N ALA A 68 1.27 -7.73 -5.86
CA ALA A 68 1.27 -6.35 -5.41
C ALA A 68 0.08 -6.03 -4.49
N LYS A 69 -1.11 -6.60 -4.76
CA LYS A 69 -2.29 -6.45 -3.90
C LYS A 69 -2.06 -7.10 -2.54
N ASP A 70 -1.50 -8.31 -2.52
CA ASP A 70 -1.24 -9.07 -1.29
C ASP A 70 -0.20 -8.37 -0.41
N GLU A 71 0.93 -7.95 -1.00
CA GLU A 71 1.97 -7.21 -0.26
C GLU A 71 1.45 -5.85 0.24
N PHE A 72 0.73 -5.11 -0.61
CA PHE A 72 0.11 -3.83 -0.19
C PHE A 72 -0.82 -4.05 1.00
N LYS A 73 -1.70 -5.06 0.93
CA LYS A 73 -2.66 -5.36 1.99
C LYS A 73 -1.94 -5.68 3.29
N ALA A 74 -0.92 -6.54 3.27
CA ALA A 74 -0.13 -6.88 4.44
C ALA A 74 0.57 -5.65 5.04
N ALA A 75 1.15 -4.80 4.20
CA ALA A 75 1.78 -3.54 4.62
C ALA A 75 0.76 -2.57 5.24
N TRP A 76 -0.41 -2.44 4.63
CA TRP A 76 -1.49 -1.58 5.13
C TRP A 76 -2.05 -2.08 6.46
N GLU A 77 -2.29 -3.38 6.61
CA GLU A 77 -2.76 -3.98 7.87
C GLU A 77 -1.76 -3.73 9.01
N ARG A 78 -0.47 -3.94 8.75
CA ARG A 78 0.59 -3.63 9.72
C ARG A 78 0.65 -2.14 10.07
N PHE A 79 0.58 -1.27 9.07
CA PHE A 79 0.60 0.18 9.27
C PHE A 79 -0.61 0.64 10.08
N TYR A 80 -1.80 0.20 9.70
CA TYR A 80 -3.05 0.58 10.35
C TYR A 80 -3.11 0.10 11.81
N ALA A 81 -2.67 -1.13 12.08
CA ALA A 81 -2.54 -1.64 13.45
C ALA A 81 -1.58 -0.82 14.31
N SER A 82 -0.57 -0.17 13.72
CA SER A 82 0.33 0.73 14.47
C SER A 82 -0.32 2.07 14.83
N LEU A 83 -1.40 2.45 14.14
CA LEU A 83 -2.15 3.69 14.38
C LEU A 83 -3.24 3.53 15.44
N THR A 84 -3.83 2.34 15.60
CA THR A 84 -4.89 2.11 16.58
C THR A 84 -4.29 1.87 17.98
N PRO A 85 -4.77 2.59 19.03
CA PRO A 85 -4.25 2.44 20.39
C PRO A 85 -4.49 1.03 20.97
N GLU A 86 -5.49 0.32 20.47
CA GLU A 86 -5.86 -1.04 20.87
C GLU A 86 -4.72 -2.05 20.63
N HIS A 87 -3.85 -1.79 19.64
CA HIS A 87 -2.70 -2.64 19.32
C HIS A 87 -1.40 -2.21 20.03
N LYS A 88 -1.37 -1.06 20.72
CA LYS A 88 -0.20 -0.63 21.53
C LYS A 88 -0.02 -1.45 22.81
N ILE A 89 -1.01 -2.25 23.20
CA ILE A 89 -1.01 -3.00 24.47
C ILE A 89 -0.15 -4.28 24.41
N LEU A 90 0.31 -4.71 23.22
CA LEU A 90 1.17 -5.90 23.06
C LEU A 90 2.67 -5.61 22.88
N ALA A 91 3.10 -4.34 22.88
CA ALA A 91 4.52 -4.03 22.98
C ALA A 91 4.93 -4.06 24.47
N PRO A 92 5.75 -5.01 24.95
CA PRO A 92 6.19 -5.00 26.32
C PRO A 92 6.93 -3.68 26.56
N HIS A 93 6.40 -2.87 27.48
CA HIS A 93 7.13 -1.79 28.09
C HIS A 93 8.43 -2.36 28.67
N ARG A 94 9.54 -2.22 27.95
CA ARG A 94 10.85 -2.24 28.60
C ARG A 94 10.92 -0.98 29.44
N GLY A 95 10.51 -1.10 30.70
CA GLY A 95 10.80 -0.09 31.71
C GLY A 95 12.32 0.07 31.85
N PRO A 96 12.80 1.27 32.22
CA PRO A 96 14.22 1.47 32.47
C PRO A 96 14.63 0.70 33.72
N ARG A 97 15.76 0.00 33.63
CA ARG A 97 16.50 -0.51 34.80
C ARG A 97 17.39 0.58 35.36
#